data_AF-A0A972I748-F1
#
_entry.id   AF-A0A972I748-F1
#
_cell.length_a   1.000
_cell.length_b   1.000
_cell.length_c   1.000
_cell.angle_alpha   90.00
_cell.angle_beta   90.00
_cell.angle_gamma   90.00
#
_symmetry.space_group_name_H-M   'P 1'
#
loop_
_entity.id
_entity.type
_entity.pdbx_description
1 polymer ?
#
loop_
_entity_poly.entity_id
_entity_poly.type
_entity_poly.pdbx_seq_one_letter_code
_entity_poly.pdbx_strand_id
1 'polypeptide(L)'
;MGTEEWIPAQVPGSVLNDLLMAGRLPDPYYRDQEARVKEFANYDYEYTREFEVDERVTGCTEVVLFCAGLDTLAEIRLNGMLVGKTAEDETGFIIIVKANAFAKAVYLEIEGVDGVFSDNFFDLPGKTEKVVRLEKSGLTTNLSLKDLREKLAVSSLFEHTR
;
A
#
# COMPACT_ATOMS: atom_id res chain seq x y z
N MET A 1 24.00 -5.15 -11.08
CA MET A 1 24.63 -5.26 -9.74
C MET A 1 24.12 -4.07 -8.95
N GLY A 2 23.01 -4.24 -8.24
CA GLY A 2 22.46 -3.17 -7.38
C GLY A 2 23.33 -3.08 -6.15
N THR A 3 24.02 -1.97 -5.96
CA THR A 3 24.72 -1.70 -4.70
C THR A 3 23.70 -1.26 -3.67
N GLU A 4 23.67 -1.93 -2.51
CA GLU A 4 22.88 -1.60 -1.30
C GLU A 4 23.37 -0.29 -0.66
N GLU A 5 23.46 0.78 -1.44
CA GLU A 5 24.01 2.06 -1.00
C GLU A 5 22.87 2.99 -0.56
N TRP A 6 22.85 3.35 0.72
CA TRP A 6 21.91 4.33 1.26
C TRP A 6 22.26 5.74 0.79
N ILE A 7 21.26 6.48 0.30
CA ILE A 7 21.40 7.88 -0.08
C ILE A 7 20.57 8.78 0.85
N PRO A 8 20.96 10.05 1.04
CA PRO A 8 20.10 11.02 1.71
C PRO A 8 18.77 11.18 0.96
N ALA A 9 17.68 11.19 1.72
CA ALA A 9 16.32 11.30 1.20
C ALA A 9 15.54 12.39 1.93
N GLN A 10 14.58 13.03 1.26
CA GLN A 10 13.74 14.07 1.85
C GLN A 10 12.28 13.63 1.98
N VAL A 11 11.68 13.88 3.15
CA VAL A 11 10.26 13.64 3.41
C VAL A 11 9.61 14.94 3.89
N PRO A 12 8.53 15.44 3.24
CA PRO A 12 7.87 14.85 2.05
C PRO A 12 8.73 14.96 0.78
N GLY A 13 8.67 13.93 -0.08
CA GLY A 13 9.48 13.78 -1.29
C GLY A 13 9.16 12.48 -2.05
N SER A 14 9.97 12.13 -3.05
CA SER A 14 9.85 10.89 -3.83
C SER A 14 11.21 10.29 -4.17
N VAL A 15 11.25 8.96 -4.38
CA VAL A 15 12.49 8.24 -4.71
C VAL A 15 13.17 8.82 -5.94
N LEU A 16 12.40 9.13 -6.99
CA LEU A 16 12.95 9.67 -8.24
C LEU A 16 13.61 11.03 -8.01
N ASN A 17 13.03 11.88 -7.16
CA ASN A 17 13.64 13.15 -6.81
C ASN A 17 14.93 12.96 -6.01
N ASP A 18 14.95 12.05 -5.04
CA ASP A 18 16.14 11.78 -4.22
C ASP A 18 17.29 11.20 -5.07
N LEU A 19 16.98 10.28 -5.99
CA LEU A 19 17.96 9.74 -6.95
C LEU A 19 18.50 10.83 -7.90
N LEU A 20 17.64 11.74 -8.38
CA LEU A 20 18.05 12.85 -9.23
C LEU A 20 19.01 13.79 -8.48
N MET A 21 18.67 14.16 -7.25
CA MET A 21 19.51 15.02 -6.40
C MET A 21 20.85 14.37 -6.04
N ALA A 22 20.88 13.04 -5.89
CA ALA A 22 22.11 12.27 -5.67
C ALA A 22 22.94 12.05 -6.96
N GLY A 23 22.48 12.54 -8.12
CA GLY A 23 23.12 12.32 -9.42
C GLY A 23 23.09 10.86 -9.88
N ARG A 24 22.17 10.05 -9.32
CA ARG A 24 21.96 8.64 -9.63
C ARG A 24 20.86 8.42 -10.67
N LEU A 25 20.03 9.43 -10.92
CA LEU A 25 19.04 9.46 -11.99
C LEU A 25 19.50 10.42 -13.10
N PRO A 26 19.38 10.02 -14.39
CA PRO A 26 19.48 10.96 -15.50
C PRO A 26 18.43 12.08 -15.40
N ASP A 27 18.72 13.27 -15.96
CA ASP A 27 17.75 14.36 -16.00
C ASP A 27 16.55 13.96 -16.90
N PRO A 28 15.34 13.77 -16.33
CA PRO A 28 14.18 13.32 -17.09
C PRO A 28 13.75 14.31 -18.17
N TYR A 29 14.09 15.60 -18.03
CA TYR A 29 13.72 16.65 -18.98
C TYR A 29 14.75 16.84 -20.09
N TYR A 30 15.88 16.14 -20.02
CA TYR A 30 16.90 16.20 -21.04
C TYR A 30 16.66 15.15 -22.13
N ARG A 31 16.23 15.63 -23.31
CA ARG A 31 15.99 14.82 -24.52
C ARG A 31 14.97 13.68 -24.29
N ASP A 32 15.34 12.45 -24.63
CA ASP A 32 14.52 11.24 -24.66
C ASP A 32 14.79 10.32 -23.46
N GLN A 33 15.33 10.86 -22.35
CA GLN A 33 15.71 10.08 -21.17
C GLN A 33 14.52 9.60 -20.34
N GLU A 34 13.28 10.05 -20.61
CA GLU A 34 12.06 9.66 -19.90
C GLU A 34 11.90 8.13 -19.80
N ALA A 35 12.10 7.41 -20.90
CA ALA A 35 11.96 5.95 -20.93
C ALA A 35 12.96 5.26 -19.98
N ARG A 36 14.17 5.80 -19.89
CA ARG A 36 15.22 5.29 -19.01
C ARG A 36 14.95 5.63 -17.55
N VAL A 37 14.32 6.77 -17.26
CA VAL A 37 13.90 7.15 -15.91
C VAL A 37 12.74 6.27 -15.42
N LYS A 38 11.81 5.90 -16.29
CA LYS A 38 10.69 4.98 -15.96
C LYS A 38 11.16 3.62 -15.45
N GLU A 39 12.30 3.11 -15.95
CA GLU A 39 12.86 1.85 -15.45
C GLU A 39 13.20 1.91 -13.95
N PHE A 40 13.60 3.08 -13.43
CA PHE A 40 13.91 3.26 -12.01
C PHE A 40 12.67 3.18 -11.12
N ALA A 41 11.47 3.48 -11.63
CA ALA A 41 10.24 3.37 -10.86
C ALA A 41 9.85 1.91 -10.56
N ASN A 42 10.44 0.93 -11.26
CA ASN A 42 10.10 -0.49 -11.12
C ASN A 42 10.92 -1.23 -10.05
N TYR A 43 11.85 -0.56 -9.38
CA TYR A 43 12.62 -1.17 -8.29
C TYR A 43 11.94 -0.98 -6.95
N ASP A 44 12.18 -1.93 -6.03
CA ASP A 44 11.81 -1.77 -4.63
C ASP A 44 12.80 -0.84 -3.93
N TYR A 45 12.29 0.07 -3.10
CA TYR A 45 13.09 1.03 -2.35
C TYR A 45 12.74 0.99 -0.87
N GLU A 46 13.73 1.25 -0.03
CA GLU A 46 13.56 1.36 1.41
C GLU A 46 13.86 2.79 1.86
N TYR A 47 13.02 3.31 2.75
CA TYR A 47 13.28 4.53 3.50
C TYR A 47 13.49 4.15 4.96
N THR A 48 14.54 4.70 5.56
CA THR A 48 14.79 4.55 7.00
C THR A 48 14.96 5.92 7.65
N ARG A 49 14.51 6.02 8.90
CA ARG A 49 14.70 7.22 9.72
C ARG A 49 14.77 6.83 11.19
N GLU A 50 15.72 7.45 11.88
CA GLU A 50 15.82 7.42 13.33
C GLU A 50 15.23 8.71 13.91
N PHE A 51 14.51 8.57 15.03
CA PHE A 51 13.96 9.69 15.78
C PHE A 51 13.91 9.34 17.26
N GLU A 52 14.05 10.35 18.11
CA GLU A 52 13.88 10.21 19.55
C GLU A 52 12.43 10.48 19.94
N VAL A 53 11.93 9.74 20.91
CA VAL A 53 10.58 9.88 21.45
C VAL A 53 10.64 10.63 22.76
N ASP A 54 9.86 11.70 22.88
CA ASP A 54 9.76 12.52 24.08
C ASP A 54 9.20 11.70 25.27
N GLU A 55 9.73 11.92 26.48
CA GLU A 55 9.27 11.24 27.70
C GLU A 55 7.76 11.35 27.91
N ARG A 56 7.14 12.44 27.46
CA ARG A 56 5.67 12.65 27.54
C ARG A 56 4.86 11.60 26.78
N VAL A 57 5.44 10.98 25.75
CA VAL A 57 4.80 9.90 24.96
C VAL A 57 4.88 8.56 25.70
N THR A 58 5.94 8.33 26.49
CA THR A 58 6.12 7.05 27.22
C THR A 58 5.09 6.82 28.33
N GLY A 59 4.43 7.89 28.80
CA GLY A 59 3.34 7.82 29.76
C GLY A 59 1.94 7.71 29.14
N CYS A 60 1.82 7.73 27.81
CA CYS A 60 0.54 7.62 27.13
C CYS A 60 0.07 6.15 27.08
N THR A 61 -1.23 5.95 27.29
CA THR A 61 -1.85 4.62 27.14
C THR A 61 -1.93 4.16 25.69
N GLU A 62 -1.84 5.10 24.76
CA GLU A 62 -1.89 4.85 23.31
C GLU A 62 -1.01 5.87 22.59
N VAL A 63 -0.24 5.40 21.61
CA VAL A 63 0.68 6.22 20.80
C VAL A 63 0.43 5.90 19.34
N VAL A 64 0.25 6.93 18.51
CA VAL A 64 -0.10 6.78 17.10
C VAL A 64 1.06 7.26 16.23
N LEU A 65 1.53 6.38 15.33
CA LEU A 65 2.39 6.77 14.21
C LEU A 65 1.50 7.25 13.06
N PHE A 66 1.58 8.55 12.74
CA PHE A 66 0.76 9.15 11.69
C PHE A 66 1.60 9.44 10.44
N CYS A 67 1.22 8.83 9.32
CA CYS A 67 1.77 9.13 8.00
C CYS A 67 0.73 9.89 7.18
N ALA A 68 0.99 11.15 6.85
CA ALA A 68 0.04 12.01 6.12
C ALA A 68 -0.17 11.57 4.66
N GLY A 69 0.80 10.86 4.07
CA GLY A 69 0.73 10.30 2.73
C GLY A 69 1.83 9.27 2.53
N LEU A 70 1.49 8.15 1.90
CA LEU A 70 2.41 7.08 1.50
C LEU A 70 1.98 6.65 0.10
N ASP A 71 2.89 6.77 -0.85
CA ASP A 71 2.69 6.47 -2.26
C ASP A 71 3.64 5.31 -2.62
N THR A 72 3.17 4.11 -2.93
CA THR A 72 1.77 3.65 -3.01
C THR A 72 1.61 2.30 -2.30
N LEU A 73 2.57 1.39 -2.52
CA LEU A 73 2.79 0.18 -1.72
C LEU A 73 3.97 0.39 -0.76
N ALA A 74 3.71 0.33 0.53
CA ALA A 74 4.73 0.47 1.57
C ALA A 74 4.46 -0.50 2.72
N GLU A 75 5.51 -1.14 3.23
CA GLU A 75 5.51 -1.75 4.56
C GLU A 75 6.17 -0.80 5.55
N ILE A 76 5.49 -0.52 6.67
CA ILE A 76 6.04 0.34 7.72
C ILE A 76 6.52 -0.56 8.85
N ARG A 77 7.80 -0.46 9.18
CA ARG A 77 8.42 -1.17 10.31
C ARG A 77 8.93 -0.18 11.35
N LEU A 78 8.65 -0.46 12.62
CA LEU A 78 9.21 0.28 13.75
C LEU A 78 10.02 -0.69 14.60
N ASN A 79 11.32 -0.41 14.78
CA ASN A 79 12.26 -1.30 15.49
C ASN A 79 12.22 -2.74 14.96
N GLY A 80 12.12 -2.90 13.63
CA GLY A 80 12.02 -4.19 12.93
C GLY A 80 10.63 -4.84 12.94
N MET A 81 9.70 -4.38 13.77
CA MET A 81 8.34 -4.91 13.83
C MET A 81 7.44 -4.24 12.79
N LEU A 82 6.68 -5.04 12.04
CA LEU A 82 5.67 -4.53 11.10
C LEU A 82 4.54 -3.84 11.87
N VAL A 83 4.30 -2.56 11.57
CA VAL A 83 3.28 -1.72 12.22
C VAL A 83 2.20 -1.20 11.26
N GLY A 84 2.41 -1.24 9.94
CA GLY A 84 1.41 -0.80 8.95
C GLY A 84 1.74 -1.18 7.51
N LYS A 85 0.75 -1.11 6.60
CA LYS A 85 0.88 -1.31 5.15
C LYS A 85 -0.02 -0.34 4.35
N THR A 86 0.41 0.10 3.17
CA THR A 86 -0.41 0.90 2.23
C THR A 86 -0.85 0.10 1.00
N ALA A 87 -1.95 0.51 0.36
CA ALA A 87 -2.81 -0.40 -0.39
C ALA A 87 -3.45 0.20 -1.67
N GLU A 88 -2.79 1.13 -2.34
CA GLU A 88 -3.16 1.62 -3.70
C GLU A 88 -1.87 1.75 -4.51
N ASP A 89 -1.90 1.65 -5.84
CA ASP A 89 -0.86 2.07 -6.79
C ASP A 89 -1.46 2.71 -8.06
N GLU A 90 -0.65 3.11 -9.04
CA GLU A 90 -1.13 3.73 -10.30
C GLU A 90 -2.14 2.85 -11.06
N THR A 91 -2.02 1.54 -10.93
CA THR A 91 -2.76 0.55 -11.72
C THR A 91 -3.87 -0.14 -10.94
N GLY A 92 -3.89 -0.07 -9.60
CA GLY A 92 -4.88 -0.78 -8.81
C GLY A 92 -4.95 -0.40 -7.33
N PHE A 93 -5.87 -1.06 -6.63
CA PHE A 93 -5.98 -1.05 -5.18
C PHE A 93 -5.64 -2.43 -4.62
N ILE A 94 -5.04 -2.46 -3.43
CA ILE A 94 -4.85 -3.67 -2.64
C ILE A 94 -5.86 -3.67 -1.51
N ILE A 95 -6.55 -4.80 -1.36
CA ILE A 95 -7.57 -5.03 -0.36
C ILE A 95 -7.10 -6.21 0.48
N ILE A 96 -6.94 -5.99 1.78
CA ILE A 96 -6.55 -7.03 2.73
C ILE A 96 -7.79 -7.42 3.53
N VAL A 97 -8.24 -8.67 3.39
CA VAL A 97 -9.39 -9.21 4.10
C VAL A 97 -8.91 -10.12 5.22
N LYS A 98 -9.41 -9.90 6.44
CA LYS A 98 -9.12 -10.71 7.63
C LYS A 98 -10.43 -11.17 8.27
N ALA A 99 -10.40 -12.35 8.88
CA ALA A 99 -11.52 -12.87 9.65
C ALA A 99 -11.04 -13.44 11.00
N ASN A 100 -11.84 -13.25 12.05
CA ASN A 100 -11.54 -13.78 13.38
C ASN A 100 -11.83 -15.29 13.50
N ALA A 101 -12.72 -15.81 12.66
CA ALA A 101 -13.09 -17.21 12.53
C ALA A 101 -13.14 -17.58 11.04
N PHE A 102 -13.35 -18.86 10.71
CA PHE A 102 -13.51 -19.29 9.32
C PHE A 102 -14.71 -18.59 8.67
N ALA A 103 -14.45 -17.84 7.61
CA ALA A 103 -15.47 -17.18 6.80
C ALA A 103 -15.57 -17.90 5.46
N LYS A 104 -16.71 -18.55 5.23
CA LYS A 104 -16.95 -19.32 4.00
C LYS A 104 -17.53 -18.42 2.92
N ALA A 105 -17.14 -18.65 1.67
CA ALA A 105 -17.67 -17.96 0.50
C ALA A 105 -17.67 -16.43 0.68
N VAL A 106 -16.50 -15.89 1.06
CA VAL A 106 -16.28 -14.45 1.10
C VAL A 106 -16.40 -13.91 -0.32
N TYR A 107 -17.23 -12.89 -0.49
CA TYR A 107 -17.46 -12.21 -1.76
C TYR A 107 -17.17 -10.71 -1.61
N LEU A 108 -16.41 -10.16 -2.57
CA LEU A 108 -16.09 -8.73 -2.65
C LEU A 108 -16.81 -8.10 -3.83
N GLU A 109 -17.44 -6.95 -3.58
CA GLU A 109 -18.05 -6.13 -4.62
C GLU A 109 -17.93 -4.64 -4.30
N ILE A 110 -18.07 -3.81 -5.33
CA ILE A 110 -18.10 -2.35 -5.17
C ILE A 110 -19.49 -1.89 -5.58
N GLU A 111 -20.21 -1.26 -4.66
CA GLU A 111 -21.58 -0.84 -4.92
C GLU A 111 -21.66 0.12 -6.11
N GLY A 112 -22.39 -0.30 -7.14
CA GLY A 112 -22.63 0.48 -8.35
C GLY A 112 -21.40 0.70 -9.22
N VAL A 113 -20.33 -0.09 -9.05
CA VAL A 113 -19.10 0.00 -9.83
C VAL A 113 -18.67 -1.38 -10.28
N ASP A 114 -18.56 -1.57 -11.60
CA ASP A 114 -17.94 -2.75 -12.16
C ASP A 114 -16.42 -2.63 -12.04
N GLY A 115 -15.77 -3.68 -11.54
CA GLY A 115 -14.33 -3.73 -11.34
C GLY A 115 -13.78 -5.15 -11.44
N VAL A 116 -12.50 -5.26 -11.80
CA VAL A 116 -11.82 -6.54 -11.94
C VAL A 116 -10.98 -6.79 -10.70
N PHE A 117 -11.40 -7.76 -9.89
CA PHE A 117 -10.64 -8.24 -8.75
C PHE A 117 -9.76 -9.42 -9.18
N SER A 118 -8.58 -9.55 -8.57
CA SER A 118 -7.71 -10.72 -8.74
C SER A 118 -8.34 -12.00 -8.20
N ASP A 119 -9.18 -11.86 -7.17
CA ASP A 119 -9.93 -12.93 -6.52
C ASP A 119 -11.07 -12.31 -5.67
N ASN A 120 -12.28 -12.22 -6.22
CA ASN A 120 -13.44 -11.69 -5.49
C ASN A 120 -14.28 -12.77 -4.80
N PHE A 121 -13.93 -14.05 -4.89
CA PHE A 121 -14.70 -15.13 -4.27
C PHE A 121 -13.78 -16.21 -3.69
N PHE A 122 -13.68 -16.28 -2.37
CA PHE A 122 -12.74 -17.18 -1.68
C PHE A 122 -13.25 -17.61 -0.30
N ASP A 123 -12.73 -18.73 0.21
CA ASP A 123 -12.84 -19.08 1.62
C ASP A 123 -11.69 -18.44 2.41
N LEU A 124 -11.97 -17.91 3.60
CA LEU A 124 -10.98 -17.25 4.45
C LEU A 124 -10.87 -17.94 5.82
N PRO A 125 -9.76 -18.66 6.08
CA PRO A 125 -9.47 -19.19 7.40
C PRO A 125 -9.37 -18.10 8.47
N GLY A 126 -9.84 -18.43 9.67
CA GLY A 126 -9.72 -17.52 10.82
C GLY A 126 -8.26 -17.24 11.15
N LYS A 127 -7.96 -16.01 11.58
CA LYS A 127 -6.61 -15.53 11.92
C LYS A 127 -5.62 -15.56 10.74
N THR A 128 -6.12 -15.62 9.50
CA THR A 128 -5.31 -15.45 8.29
C THR A 128 -5.71 -14.19 7.54
N GLU A 129 -4.88 -13.81 6.58
CA GLU A 129 -5.10 -12.66 5.71
C GLU A 129 -5.19 -13.14 4.25
N LYS A 130 -6.13 -12.57 3.50
CA LYS A 130 -6.18 -12.68 2.04
C LYS A 130 -5.89 -11.32 1.44
N VAL A 131 -4.99 -11.30 0.46
CA VAL A 131 -4.69 -10.11 -0.34
C VAL A 131 -5.43 -10.25 -1.67
N VAL A 132 -6.24 -9.24 -2.00
CA VAL A 132 -6.96 -9.13 -3.27
C VAL A 132 -6.59 -7.81 -3.92
N ARG A 133 -6.31 -7.86 -5.23
CA ARG A 133 -6.05 -6.66 -6.02
C ARG A 133 -7.30 -6.28 -6.82
N LEU A 134 -7.62 -4.99 -6.87
CA LEU A 134 -8.64 -4.42 -7.74
C LEU A 134 -7.94 -3.59 -8.82
N GLU A 135 -8.09 -3.96 -10.09
CA GLU A 135 -7.45 -3.25 -11.21
C GLU A 135 -8.23 -2.00 -11.59
N LYS A 136 -7.55 -0.83 -11.60
CA LYS A 136 -8.15 0.45 -12.04
C LYS A 136 -8.51 0.43 -13.53
N SER A 137 -7.77 -0.32 -14.34
CA SER A 137 -8.05 -0.49 -15.77
C SER A 137 -9.38 -1.22 -16.04
N GLY A 138 -9.85 -2.01 -15.07
CA GLY A 138 -11.13 -2.71 -15.13
C GLY A 138 -12.31 -1.88 -14.63
N LEU A 139 -12.08 -0.64 -14.16
CA LEU A 139 -13.14 0.21 -13.64
C LEU A 139 -13.85 0.97 -14.77
N THR A 140 -15.18 0.99 -14.72
CA THR A 140 -16.00 1.78 -15.65
C THR A 140 -16.07 3.26 -15.30
N THR A 141 -15.64 3.62 -14.09
CA THR A 141 -15.58 5.01 -13.59
C THR A 141 -14.30 5.23 -12.78
N ASN A 142 -13.87 6.49 -12.67
CA ASN A 142 -12.76 6.81 -11.79
C ASN A 142 -13.21 6.64 -10.34
N LEU A 143 -12.57 5.73 -9.60
CA LEU A 143 -12.86 5.42 -8.21
C LEU A 143 -11.69 5.92 -7.36
N SER A 144 -11.94 6.79 -6.37
CA SER A 144 -10.90 7.16 -5.41
C SER A 144 -10.76 6.12 -4.30
N LEU A 145 -9.63 6.12 -3.57
CA LEU A 145 -9.49 5.30 -2.36
C LEU A 145 -10.60 5.55 -1.34
N LYS A 146 -11.09 6.79 -1.24
CA LYS A 146 -12.17 7.15 -0.33
C LYS A 146 -13.48 6.49 -0.78
N ASP A 147 -13.82 6.60 -2.06
CA ASP A 147 -15.03 5.98 -2.62
C ASP A 147 -14.96 4.46 -2.51
N LEU A 148 -13.80 3.85 -2.76
CA LEU A 148 -13.60 2.42 -2.59
C LEU A 148 -13.88 2.00 -1.15
N ARG A 149 -13.38 2.73 -0.14
CA ARG A 149 -13.65 2.42 1.27
C ARG A 149 -15.12 2.54 1.65
N GLU A 150 -15.83 3.50 1.06
CA GLU A 150 -17.26 3.72 1.34
C GLU A 150 -18.15 2.71 0.62
N LYS A 151 -17.74 2.22 -0.56
CA LYS A 151 -18.55 1.37 -1.45
C LYS A 151 -18.15 -0.09 -1.50
N LEU A 152 -17.00 -0.48 -0.95
CA LEU A 152 -16.56 -1.87 -0.90
C LEU A 152 -17.46 -2.65 0.07
N ALA A 153 -18.26 -3.56 -0.47
CA ALA A 153 -19.05 -4.50 0.31
C ALA A 153 -18.33 -5.85 0.40
N VAL A 154 -18.32 -6.41 1.61
CA VAL A 154 -17.75 -7.73 1.91
C VAL A 154 -18.85 -8.59 2.50
N SER A 155 -19.22 -9.64 1.77
CA SER A 155 -20.24 -10.61 2.19
C SER A 155 -19.60 -11.96 2.46
N SER A 156 -20.21 -12.79 3.31
CA SER A 156 -19.80 -14.19 3.51
C SER A 156 -21.00 -15.05 3.90
N LEU A 157 -20.93 -16.36 3.67
CA LEU A 157 -21.90 -17.31 4.20
C LEU A 157 -21.66 -17.50 5.70
N PHE A 158 -22.47 -16.83 6.52
CA PHE A 158 -22.57 -17.13 7.95
C PHE A 158 -23.32 -18.46 8.14
N GLU A 159 -22.59 -19.56 8.32
CA GLU A 159 -23.18 -20.74 8.96
C GLU A 159 -23.23 -20.50 10.46
N HIS A 160 -24.44 -20.34 11.00
CA HIS A 160 -24.68 -20.32 12.43
C HIS A 160 -24.59 -21.75 12.97
N THR A 161 -23.39 -22.33 13.01
CA THR A 161 -23.17 -23.60 13.69
C THR A 161 -23.09 -23.30 15.18
N ARG A 162 -24.18 -23.64 15.88
CA ARG A 162 -24.35 -23.54 17.34
C ARG A 162 -23.23 -24.22 18.12
#